data_AF-A0A0H3AXE8-F1
#
_entry.id   AF-A0A0H3AXE8-F1
#
_cell.length_a   1.000
_cell.length_b   1.000
_cell.length_c   1.000
_cell.angle_alpha   90.00
_cell.angle_beta   90.00
_cell.angle_gamma   90.00
#
_symmetry.space_group_name_H-M   'P 1'
#
loop_
_entity.id
_entity.type
_entity.pdbx_description
1 polymer ?
#
loop_
_entity_poly.entity_id
_entity_poly.type
_entity_poly.pdbx_seq_one_letter_code
_entity_poly.pdbx_strand_id
1 'polypeptide(L)' 'MEFNRKNTIIGFLKAHEDQKFTSYGIAEWFVENHIDEARLKKKKIRRL' A
#
# COMPACT_ATOMS: atom_id res chain seq x y z
N MET A 1 8.87 -7.31 -12.48
CA MET A 1 7.94 -8.00 -11.56
C MET A 1 6.82 -7.02 -11.22
N GLU A 2 5.57 -7.45 -11.26
CA GLU A 2 4.44 -6.61 -10.85
C GLU A 2 4.42 -6.47 -9.32
N PHE A 3 4.25 -5.25 -8.81
CA PHE A 3 4.22 -5.01 -7.38
C PHE A 3 2.94 -5.58 -6.74
N ASN A 4 3.09 -6.49 -5.78
CA ASN A 4 1.97 -7.13 -5.11
C ASN A 4 1.58 -6.41 -3.81
N ARG A 5 0.66 -5.45 -3.94
CA ARG A 5 0.15 -4.63 -2.81
C ARG A 5 -0.38 -5.46 -1.65
N LYS A 6 -1.09 -6.55 -1.96
CA LYS A 6 -1.71 -7.41 -0.95
C LYS A 6 -0.64 -8.08 -0.09
N ASN A 7 0.38 -8.65 -0.71
CA ASN A 7 1.47 -9.31 0.01
C ASN A 7 2.29 -8.30 0.82
N THR A 8 2.50 -7.10 0.29
CA THR A 8 3.17 -6.02 1.03
C THR A 8 2.41 -5.61 2.29
N ILE A 9 1.10 -5.38 2.17
CA ILE A 9 0.26 -5.02 3.34
C ILE A 9 0.20 -6.17 4.35
N ILE A 10 0.07 -7.42 3.90
CA ILE A 10 0.10 -8.59 4.79
C ILE A 10 1.44 -8.71 5.50
N GLY A 11 2.56 -8.48 4.81
CA GLY A 11 3.90 -8.50 5.40
C GLY A 11 4.07 -7.43 6.48
N PHE A 12 3.58 -6.22 6.21
CA PHE A 12 3.57 -5.13 7.19
C PHE A 12 2.74 -5.48 8.43
N LEU A 13 1.51 -5.97 8.26
CA LEU A 13 0.66 -6.35 9.39
C LEU A 13 1.26 -7.49 10.23
N LYS A 14 1.98 -8.43 9.61
CA LYS A 14 2.69 -9.49 10.34
C LYS A 14 3.90 -8.98 11.11
N ALA A 15 4.65 -8.02 10.55
CA ALA A 15 5.81 -7.43 11.22
C ALA A 15 5.40 -6.57 12.44
N HIS A 16 4.15 -6.15 12.50
CA HIS A 16 3.58 -5.30 13.54
C HIS A 16 2.34 -5.94 14.16
N GLU A 17 2.39 -7.25 14.47
CA GLU A 17 1.23 -8.02 14.95
C GLU A 17 0.64 -7.47 16.27
N ASP A 18 1.48 -6.88 17.11
CA ASP A 18 1.08 -6.28 18.39
C ASP A 18 0.41 -4.91 18.25
N GLN A 19 0.46 -4.30 17.06
CA GLN A 19 -0.07 -2.97 16.80
C GLN A 19 -1.42 -3.04 16.11
N LYS A 20 -2.38 -2.24 16.60
CA LYS A 20 -3.67 -2.07 15.95
C LYS A 20 -3.60 -0.94 14.94
N PHE A 21 -3.84 -1.26 13.67
CA PHE A 21 -3.95 -0.28 12.60
C PHE A 21 -5.40 -0.04 12.22
N THR A 22 -5.73 1.21 11.91
CA THR A 22 -6.97 1.53 11.21
C THR A 22 -6.77 1.34 9.70
N SER A 23 -7.86 1.13 8.98
CA SER A 23 -7.82 1.05 7.51
C SER A 23 -7.16 2.28 6.86
N TYR A 24 -7.33 3.46 7.48
CA TYR A 24 -6.68 4.69 7.03
C TYR A 24 -5.17 4.69 7.30
N GLY A 25 -4.73 4.28 8.49
CA GLY A 25 -3.31 4.21 8.83
C GLY A 25 -2.53 3.25 7.92
N ILE A 26 -3.14 2.13 7.52
CA ILE A 26 -2.54 1.21 6.55
C ILE A 26 -2.40 1.89 5.18
N ALA A 27 -3.40 2.66 4.76
CA ALA A 27 -3.39 3.37 3.48
C ALA A 27 -2.35 4.50 3.45
N GLU A 28 -2.20 5.24 4.56
CA GLU A 28 -1.20 6.28 4.73
C GLU A 28 0.21 5.70 4.67
N TRP A 29 0.50 4.68 5.50
CA TRP A 29 1.76 3.94 5.46
C TRP A 29 2.10 3.45 4.05
N PHE A 30 1.11 2.88 3.35
CA PHE A 30 1.30 2.36 2.00
C PHE A 30 1.66 3.46 1.00
N VAL A 31 1.04 4.64 1.09
CA VAL A 31 1.34 5.78 0.21
C VAL A 31 2.72 6.37 0.50
N GLU A 32 3.11 6.46 1.77
CA GLU A 32 4.42 6.97 2.18
C GLU A 32 5.56 6.05 1.74
N ASN A 33 5.40 4.73 1.93
CA ASN A 33 6.47 3.75 1.69
C ASN A 33 6.51 3.23 0.24
N HIS A 34 5.40 3.34 -0.49
CA HIS A 34 5.27 2.85 -1.86
C HIS A 34 4.66 3.91 -2.77
N ILE A 35 5.21 5.13 -2.72
CA ILE A 35 4.67 6.31 -3.41
C ILE A 35 4.57 6.15 -4.93
N ASP A 36 5.53 5.46 -5.55
CA ASP A 36 5.53 5.19 -7.00
C ASP A 36 4.39 4.25 -7.41
N GLU A 37 4.12 3.24 -6.58
CA GLU A 37 3.04 2.28 -6.78
C GLU A 37 1.67 2.91 -6.51
N ALA A 38 1.59 3.81 -5.54
CA ALA A 38 0.41 4.64 -5.31
C ALA A 38 0.13 5.56 -6.51
N ARG A 39 1.17 6.15 -7.12
CA ARG A 39 1.06 7.03 -8.29
C ARG A 39 0.74 6.31 -9.59
N LEU A 40 1.12 5.04 -9.77
CA LEU A 40 0.80 4.25 -10.97
C LEU A 40 -0.73 4.13 -11.20
N LYS A 41 -1.55 4.16 -10.15
CA LYS A 41 -3.02 4.16 -10.28
C LYS A 41 -3.55 5.45 -10.94
N LYS A 42 -2.95 6.62 -10.65
CA LYS A 42 -3.32 7.90 -11.28
C LYS A 42 -3.05 7.90 -12.79
N LYS A 43 -2.00 7.22 -13.24
CA LYS A 43 -1.65 7.15 -14.67
C LYS A 43 -2.58 6.21 -15.46
N LYS A 44 -3.07 5.13 -14.82
CA LYS A 44 -4.04 4.21 -15.45
C LYS A 44 -5.45 4.82 -15.56
N ILE A 45 -5.86 5.65 -14.58
CA ILE A 45 -7.16 6.36 -14.61
C ILE A 45 -7.21 7.48 -15.66
N ARG A 46 -6.09 8.13 -15.99
CA ARG A 46 -6.03 9.18 -17.02
C ARG A 46 -5.99 8.68 -18.48
N ARG A 47 -6.03 7.36 -18.71
CA ARG A 47 -5.99 6.76 -20.05
C ARG A 47 -7.33 6.12 -20.49
N LEU A 48 -8.42 6.45 -19.80
CA LEU A 48 -9.78 6.12 -20.19
C LEU A 48 -10.49 7.36 -20.70
#